data_AF-A0A949TAJ2-F1
#
_entry.id   AF-A0A949TAJ2-F1
#
_cell.length_a   1.000
_cell.length_b   1.000
_cell.length_c   1.000
_cell.angle_alpha   90.00
_cell.angle_beta   90.00
_cell.angle_gamma   90.00
#
_symmetry.space_group_name_H-M   'P 1'
#
loop_
_entity.id
_entity.type
_entity.pdbx_description
1 polymer ?
#
loop_
_entity_poly.entity_id
_entity_poly.type
_entity_poly.pdbx_seq_one_letter_code
_entity_poly.pdbx_strand_id
1 'polypeptide(L)'
;MTDQSNKTESEEPKAGRWKKRKKDKGGLGGWVQRTFLPVKEISDTAGMTKNMFEALVEGNQKARTETFEEAINRQNLGPDDLYSAYQRQRGGAILFLVIAALAALYLIYLLITAASTVDVAIAVLGLGPLSVLLTASFRSSFRAWQIRNRRLGGLKEFQNSRDQWWPVEIPKDHFASGAKTGRKVATRSKKPAGKPAKKGAST
;
A
#
# COMPACT_ATOMS: atom_id res chain seq x y z
N MET A 1 47.27 20.71 -39.68
CA MET A 1 47.66 19.63 -38.75
C MET A 1 46.63 19.68 -37.63
N THR A 2 45.61 18.83 -37.55
CA THR A 2 45.52 17.40 -37.84
C THR A 2 44.10 17.05 -38.29
N ASP A 3 44.00 16.34 -39.41
CA ASP A 3 42.86 15.52 -39.84
C ASP A 3 42.52 14.44 -38.80
N GLN A 4 41.23 14.14 -38.59
CA GLN A 4 40.61 12.79 -38.47
C GLN A 4 39.08 12.97 -38.56
N SER A 5 38.42 12.78 -39.71
CA SER A 5 37.89 11.50 -40.21
C SER A 5 37.23 10.63 -39.14
N ASN A 6 35.89 10.66 -39.03
CA ASN A 6 35.18 9.48 -38.53
C ASN A 6 33.93 9.16 -39.37
N LYS A 7 33.87 7.89 -39.74
CA LYS A 7 33.03 7.28 -40.76
C LYS A 7 31.56 7.24 -40.35
N THR A 8 30.69 7.64 -41.26
CA THR A 8 29.26 7.35 -41.24
C THR A 8 29.07 6.00 -41.91
N GLU A 9 28.81 4.96 -41.12
CA GLU A 9 28.54 3.61 -41.61
C GLU A 9 27.04 3.50 -41.93
N SER A 10 26.73 3.48 -43.22
CA SER A 10 25.39 3.30 -43.77
C SER A 10 25.05 1.81 -43.82
N GLU A 11 24.20 1.34 -42.90
CA GLU A 11 23.63 -0.01 -43.01
C GLU A 11 22.42 -0.01 -43.97
N GLU A 12 22.58 -0.74 -45.07
CA GLU A 12 21.52 -1.08 -46.00
C GLU A 12 20.45 -1.99 -45.34
N PRO A 13 19.14 -1.69 -45.47
CA PRO A 13 18.11 -2.66 -45.12
C PRO A 13 18.01 -3.75 -46.21
N LYS A 14 18.50 -4.95 -45.88
CA LYS A 14 18.36 -6.17 -46.69
C LYS A 14 16.89 -6.47 -46.98
N ALA A 15 16.58 -6.53 -48.28
CA ALA A 15 15.26 -6.86 -48.83
C ALA A 15 14.74 -8.22 -48.34
N GLY A 16 13.77 -8.18 -47.44
CA GLY A 16 13.01 -9.33 -46.95
C GLY A 16 12.02 -9.85 -47.98
N ARG A 17 12.37 -11.00 -48.55
CA ARG A 17 11.60 -11.92 -49.40
C ARG A 17 10.10 -12.00 -49.06
N TRP A 18 9.25 -11.44 -49.94
CA TRP A 18 7.80 -11.54 -49.87
C TRP A 18 7.34 -13.00 -50.07
N LYS A 19 6.97 -13.69 -48.99
CA LYS A 19 6.28 -15.00 -49.06
C LYS A 19 4.80 -14.77 -49.35
N LYS A 20 4.36 -15.24 -50.53
CA LYS A 20 2.95 -15.36 -50.95
C LYS A 20 2.12 -16.05 -49.85
N ARG A 21 1.24 -15.31 -49.19
CA ARG A 21 0.17 -15.87 -48.34
C ARG A 21 -0.87 -16.54 -49.25
N LYS A 22 -1.01 -17.86 -49.11
CA LYS A 22 -2.12 -18.62 -49.68
C LYS A 22 -3.43 -18.16 -49.03
N LYS A 23 -4.43 -18.02 -49.89
CA LYS A 23 -5.79 -17.58 -49.60
C LYS A 23 -6.60 -18.84 -49.25
N ASP A 24 -6.67 -19.18 -47.97
CA ASP A 24 -7.55 -20.26 -47.51
C ASP A 24 -8.95 -19.68 -47.31
N LYS A 25 -9.84 -20.13 -48.20
CA LYS A 25 -11.28 -19.90 -48.17
C LYS A 25 -11.91 -20.81 -47.13
N GLY A 26 -12.82 -20.24 -46.33
CA GLY A 26 -14.04 -20.93 -45.88
C GLY A 26 -13.87 -21.87 -44.68
N GLY A 27 -14.36 -21.40 -43.53
CA GLY A 27 -14.60 -22.24 -42.36
C GLY A 27 -15.30 -21.45 -41.27
N LEU A 28 -16.62 -21.28 -41.39
CA LEU A 28 -17.50 -20.90 -40.28
C LEU A 28 -17.35 -21.95 -39.16
N GLY A 29 -16.51 -21.66 -38.17
CA GLY A 29 -16.27 -22.53 -37.02
C GLY A 29 -15.70 -21.76 -35.81
N GLY A 30 -15.93 -20.44 -35.76
CA GLY A 30 -15.46 -19.54 -34.69
C GLY A 30 -16.30 -19.59 -33.43
N TRP A 31 -16.64 -20.78 -32.94
CA TRP A 31 -17.33 -20.97 -31.66
C TRP A 31 -16.40 -21.68 -30.67
N VAL A 32 -15.91 -20.89 -29.72
CA VAL A 32 -15.42 -21.30 -28.39
C VAL A 32 -14.11 -22.12 -28.39
N GLN A 33 -12.97 -21.44 -28.54
CA GLN A 33 -11.74 -21.90 -27.88
C GLN A 33 -11.93 -21.68 -26.37
N ARG A 34 -12.44 -22.71 -25.69
CA ARG A 34 -12.35 -22.80 -24.22
C ARG A 34 -10.87 -22.77 -23.87
N THR A 35 -10.38 -21.65 -23.36
CA THR A 35 -9.11 -21.58 -22.65
C THR A 35 -9.23 -22.43 -21.39
N PHE A 36 -8.96 -23.73 -21.54
CA PHE A 36 -8.53 -24.56 -20.42
C PHE A 36 -7.19 -23.98 -19.96
N LEU A 37 -7.23 -23.16 -18.91
CA LEU A 37 -6.03 -22.77 -18.18
C LEU A 37 -5.38 -24.08 -17.69
N PRO A 38 -4.19 -24.43 -18.17
CA PRO A 38 -3.55 -25.67 -17.75
C PRO A 38 -3.29 -25.58 -16.24
N VAL A 39 -3.88 -26.50 -15.48
CA VAL A 39 -3.79 -26.56 -14.01
C VAL A 39 -2.34 -26.53 -13.50
N LYS A 40 -1.38 -26.96 -14.35
CA LYS A 40 0.07 -26.88 -14.07
C LYS A 40 0.62 -25.45 -13.98
N GLU A 41 0.09 -24.50 -14.74
CA GLU A 41 0.51 -23.10 -14.63
C GLU A 41 0.00 -22.46 -13.33
N ILE A 42 -1.16 -22.90 -12.83
CA ILE A 42 -1.71 -22.44 -11.55
C ILE A 42 -0.85 -22.94 -10.38
N SER A 43 -0.34 -24.17 -10.43
CA SER A 43 0.55 -24.70 -9.38
C SER A 43 1.89 -23.99 -9.33
N ASP A 44 2.47 -23.65 -10.49
CA ASP A 44 3.74 -22.94 -10.56
C ASP A 44 3.59 -21.48 -10.10
N THR A 45 2.47 -20.84 -10.44
CA THR A 45 2.13 -19.49 -9.95
C THR A 45 1.89 -19.50 -8.44
N ALA A 46 1.22 -20.52 -7.90
CA ALA A 46 1.01 -20.68 -6.46
C ALA A 46 2.33 -20.91 -5.70
N GLY A 47 3.24 -21.71 -6.26
CA GLY A 47 4.59 -21.90 -5.72
C GLY A 47 5.41 -20.62 -5.70
N MET A 48 5.36 -19.84 -6.78
CA MET A 48 6.03 -18.53 -6.86
C MET A 48 5.43 -17.52 -5.86
N THR A 49 4.11 -17.50 -5.70
CA THR A 49 3.42 -16.63 -4.74
C THR A 49 3.76 -17.01 -3.30
N LYS A 50 3.84 -18.31 -3.01
CA LYS A 50 4.27 -18.82 -1.70
C LYS A 50 5.72 -18.45 -1.41
N ASN A 51 6.63 -18.65 -2.35
CA ASN A 51 8.04 -18.29 -2.18
C ASN A 51 8.25 -16.77 -2.05
N MET A 52 7.47 -15.95 -2.76
CA MET A 52 7.46 -14.50 -2.56
C MET A 52 6.92 -14.12 -1.18
N PHE A 53 5.86 -14.78 -0.71
CA PHE A 53 5.29 -14.55 0.61
C PHE A 53 6.26 -14.99 1.72
N GLU A 54 6.92 -16.13 1.56
CA GLU A 54 7.91 -16.66 2.48
C GLU A 54 9.16 -15.78 2.50
N ALA A 55 9.64 -15.30 1.35
CA ALA A 55 10.71 -14.31 1.27
C ALA A 55 10.33 -12.94 1.86
N LEU A 56 9.06 -12.52 1.73
CA LEU A 56 8.54 -11.32 2.40
C LEU A 56 8.45 -11.50 3.93
N VAL A 57 8.16 -12.71 4.40
CA VAL A 57 8.07 -13.05 5.83
C VAL A 57 9.46 -13.21 6.45
N GLU A 58 10.38 -13.90 5.78
CA GLU A 58 11.76 -14.12 6.24
C GLU A 58 12.63 -12.87 6.11
N GLY A 59 12.49 -12.11 5.02
CA GLY A 59 13.16 -10.82 4.84
C GLY A 59 12.75 -9.76 5.86
N ASN A 60 11.56 -9.90 6.46
CA ASN A 60 11.07 -9.02 7.53
C ASN A 60 11.67 -9.32 8.90
N GLN A 61 12.37 -10.44 9.10
CA GLN A 61 12.91 -10.79 10.43
C GLN A 61 14.12 -9.93 10.84
N LYS A 62 14.74 -9.23 9.88
CA LYS A 62 15.66 -8.11 10.15
C LYS A 62 15.04 -6.77 9.73
N ALA A 63 13.75 -6.57 10.02
CA ALA A 63 13.12 -5.26 9.88
C ALA A 63 13.94 -4.25 10.66
N ARG A 64 14.73 -3.44 9.95
CA ARG A 64 15.40 -2.26 10.49
C ARG A 64 14.29 -1.46 11.18
N THR A 65 14.35 -1.36 12.50
CA THR A 65 13.45 -0.50 13.28
C THR A 65 13.87 0.94 13.03
N GLU A 66 13.62 1.42 11.81
CA GLU A 66 13.88 2.81 11.44
C GLU A 66 12.91 3.68 12.23
N THR A 67 13.44 4.69 12.90
CA THR A 67 12.61 5.67 13.60
C THR A 67 12.00 6.65 12.59
N PHE A 68 10.90 7.30 12.95
CA PHE A 68 10.27 8.30 12.08
C PHE A 68 11.24 9.45 11.73
N GLU A 69 12.08 9.85 12.69
CA GLU A 69 13.10 10.89 12.48
C GLU A 69 14.23 10.42 11.55
N GLU A 70 14.66 9.16 11.65
CA GLU A 70 15.61 8.59 10.68
C GLU A 70 15.04 8.57 9.25
N ALA A 71 13.76 8.21 9.10
CA ALA A 71 13.09 8.22 7.81
C ALA A 71 12.96 9.63 7.21
N ILE A 72 12.65 10.63 8.05
CA ILE A 72 12.62 12.05 7.65
C ILE A 72 14.01 12.50 7.21
N ASN A 73 15.03 12.24 8.03
CA ASN A 73 16.41 12.66 7.77
C ASN A 73 16.94 12.03 6.47
N ARG A 74 16.61 10.75 6.21
CA ARG A 74 16.97 10.08 4.95
C ARG A 74 16.30 10.73 3.74
N GLN A 75 15.07 11.20 3.89
CA GLN A 75 14.32 11.84 2.80
C GLN A 75 14.56 13.36 2.72
N ASN A 76 15.38 13.92 3.62
CA ASN A 76 15.64 15.35 3.75
C ASN A 76 14.36 16.19 3.79
N LEU A 77 13.32 15.70 4.49
CA LEU A 77 12.02 16.37 4.56
C LEU A 77 12.02 17.47 5.61
N GLY A 78 11.66 18.69 5.22
CA GLY A 78 11.49 19.81 6.13
C GLY A 78 10.14 19.78 6.88
N PRO A 79 9.96 20.62 7.91
CA PRO A 79 8.68 20.81 8.59
C PRO A 79 7.55 21.21 7.64
N ASP A 80 7.87 22.01 6.62
CA ASP A 80 6.92 22.49 5.62
C ASP A 80 6.46 21.35 4.69
N ASP A 81 7.37 20.44 4.34
CA ASP A 81 7.05 19.25 3.55
C ASP A 81 6.14 18.30 4.35
N LEU A 82 6.44 18.11 5.63
CA LEU A 82 5.60 17.30 6.53
C LEU A 82 4.20 17.90 6.68
N TYR A 83 4.10 19.23 6.81
CA TYR A 83 2.81 19.92 6.88
C TYR A 83 2.02 19.76 5.58
N SER A 84 2.66 19.95 4.42
CA SER A 84 1.99 19.80 3.12
C SER A 84 1.57 18.34 2.86
N ALA A 85 2.40 17.36 3.25
CA ALA A 85 2.07 15.95 3.20
C ALA A 85 0.88 15.63 4.11
N TYR A 86 0.87 16.17 5.33
CA TYR A 86 -0.25 16.02 6.25
C TYR A 86 -1.56 16.54 5.66
N GLN A 87 -1.56 17.77 5.13
CA GLN A 87 -2.76 18.37 4.52
C GLN A 87 -3.26 17.56 3.33
N ARG A 88 -2.36 17.02 2.50
CA ARG A 88 -2.72 16.14 1.39
C ARG A 88 -3.39 14.85 1.86
N GLN A 89 -2.83 14.20 2.88
CA GLN A 89 -3.40 12.96 3.44
C GLN A 89 -4.74 13.22 4.14
N ARG A 90 -4.86 14.34 4.85
CA ARG A 90 -6.13 14.80 5.45
C ARG A 90 -7.20 15.05 4.39
N GLY A 91 -6.88 15.84 3.37
CA GLY A 91 -7.80 16.15 2.27
C GLY A 91 -8.22 14.87 1.53
N GLY A 92 -7.27 13.98 1.25
CA GLY A 92 -7.54 12.67 0.65
C GLY A 92 -8.48 11.81 1.51
N ALA A 93 -8.24 11.71 2.81
CA ALA A 93 -9.09 10.93 3.71
C ALA A 93 -10.54 11.43 3.72
N ILE A 94 -10.73 12.75 3.82
CA ILE A 94 -12.05 13.41 3.82
C ILE A 94 -12.72 13.21 2.46
N LEU A 95 -12.02 13.48 1.36
CA LEU A 95 -12.55 13.34 0.00
C LEU A 95 -13.03 11.91 -0.28
N PHE A 96 -12.18 10.91 -0.02
CA PHE A 96 -12.55 9.51 -0.23
C PHE A 96 -13.69 9.07 0.69
N LEU A 97 -13.77 9.58 1.92
CA LEU A 97 -14.86 9.26 2.83
C LEU A 97 -16.19 9.86 2.34
N VAL A 98 -16.18 11.09 1.86
CA VAL A 98 -17.39 11.75 1.30
C VAL A 98 -17.88 11.00 0.07
N ILE A 99 -16.97 10.65 -0.85
CA ILE A 99 -17.33 9.86 -2.04
C ILE A 99 -17.84 8.47 -1.63
N ALA A 100 -17.21 7.81 -0.64
CA ALA A 100 -17.68 6.54 -0.11
C ALA A 100 -19.08 6.66 0.52
N ALA A 101 -19.36 7.73 1.26
CA ALA A 101 -20.67 7.97 1.85
C ALA A 101 -21.75 8.18 0.79
N LEU A 102 -21.47 8.97 -0.25
CA LEU A 102 -22.39 9.15 -1.38
C LEU A 102 -22.63 7.84 -2.14
N ALA A 103 -21.56 7.06 -2.37
CA ALA A 103 -21.66 5.75 -2.99
C ALA A 103 -22.51 4.79 -2.15
N ALA A 104 -22.30 4.77 -0.82
CA ALA A 104 -23.10 3.95 0.09
C ALA A 104 -24.58 4.34 0.08
N LEU A 105 -24.90 5.64 0.11
CA LEU A 105 -26.27 6.13 -0.01
C LEU A 105 -26.91 5.72 -1.34
N TYR A 106 -26.15 5.79 -2.44
CA TYR A 106 -26.62 5.34 -3.75
C TYR A 106 -26.89 3.83 -3.80
N LEU A 107 -26.03 3.00 -3.18
CA LEU A 107 -26.27 1.55 -3.08
C LEU A 107 -27.49 1.23 -2.22
N ILE A 108 -27.70 1.95 -1.11
CA ILE A 108 -28.90 1.81 -0.28
C ILE A 108 -30.14 2.17 -1.09
N TYR A 109 -30.09 3.28 -1.85
CA TYR A 109 -31.17 3.67 -2.75
C TYR A 109 -31.48 2.55 -3.76
N LEU A 110 -30.47 2.02 -4.45
CA LEU A 110 -30.65 0.91 -5.39
C LEU A 110 -31.27 -0.33 -4.74
N LEU A 111 -30.86 -0.67 -3.51
CA LEU A 111 -31.43 -1.80 -2.79
C LEU A 111 -32.89 -1.59 -2.40
N ILE A 112 -33.28 -0.37 -2.04
CA ILE A 112 -34.68 -0.03 -1.70
C ILE A 112 -35.56 -0.02 -2.96
N THR A 113 -35.03 0.46 -4.09
CA THR A 113 -35.77 0.53 -5.36
C THR A 113 -35.64 -0.72 -6.22
N ALA A 114 -34.93 -1.75 -5.75
CA ALA A 114 -34.71 -2.98 -6.51
C ALA A 114 -36.04 -3.71 -6.74
N ALA A 115 -36.45 -3.80 -8.01
CA ALA A 115 -37.65 -4.53 -8.41
C ALA A 115 -37.30 -5.93 -8.95
N SER A 116 -36.06 -6.13 -9.39
CA SER A 116 -35.58 -7.38 -9.97
C SER A 116 -34.36 -7.93 -9.25
N THR A 117 -34.10 -9.23 -9.43
CA THR A 117 -32.87 -9.88 -8.96
C THR A 117 -31.62 -9.33 -9.64
N VAL A 118 -31.75 -8.78 -10.84
CA VAL A 118 -30.67 -8.12 -11.58
C VAL A 118 -30.24 -6.83 -10.86
N ASP A 119 -31.20 -6.04 -10.37
CA ASP A 119 -30.91 -4.79 -9.63
C ASP A 119 -30.14 -5.08 -8.33
N VAL A 120 -30.54 -6.14 -7.62
CA VAL A 120 -29.83 -6.60 -6.42
C VAL A 120 -28.40 -7.05 -6.76
N ALA A 121 -28.21 -7.78 -7.86
CA ALA A 121 -26.87 -8.18 -8.31
C ALA A 121 -25.98 -6.97 -8.63
N ILE A 122 -26.53 -5.95 -9.29
CA ILE A 122 -25.82 -4.69 -9.57
C ILE A 122 -25.43 -3.97 -8.27
N ALA A 123 -26.33 -3.91 -7.29
CA ALA A 123 -26.03 -3.31 -5.99
C ALA A 123 -24.91 -4.06 -5.25
N VAL A 124 -24.91 -5.40 -5.29
CA VAL A 124 -23.83 -6.22 -4.70
C VAL A 124 -22.49 -5.97 -5.39
N LEU A 125 -22.46 -5.85 -6.72
CA LEU A 125 -21.23 -5.51 -7.46
C LEU A 125 -20.68 -4.13 -7.06
N GLY A 126 -21.56 -3.20 -6.67
CA GLY A 126 -21.19 -1.88 -6.17
C GLY A 126 -20.42 -1.87 -4.83
N LEU A 127 -20.48 -2.97 -4.06
CA LEU A 127 -19.69 -3.11 -2.82
C LEU A 127 -18.18 -3.11 -3.09
N GLY A 128 -17.75 -3.58 -4.26
CA GLY A 128 -16.34 -3.59 -4.66
C GLY A 128 -15.74 -2.18 -4.67
N PRO A 129 -16.22 -1.27 -5.54
CA PRO A 129 -15.78 0.12 -5.55
C PRO A 129 -15.91 0.83 -4.20
N LEU A 130 -17.00 0.59 -3.44
CA LEU A 130 -17.17 1.16 -2.10
C LEU A 130 -16.05 0.73 -1.15
N SER A 131 -15.67 -0.56 -1.16
CA SER A 131 -14.58 -1.09 -0.33
C SER A 131 -13.23 -0.44 -0.66
N VAL A 132 -12.97 -0.15 -1.94
CA VAL A 132 -11.75 0.52 -2.40
C VAL A 132 -11.70 1.95 -1.87
N LEU A 133 -12.81 2.69 -1.95
CA LEU A 133 -12.90 4.07 -1.43
C LEU A 133 -12.69 4.11 0.08
N LEU A 134 -13.33 3.20 0.83
CA LEU A 134 -13.13 3.08 2.28
C LEU A 134 -11.68 2.74 2.64
N THR A 135 -11.06 1.83 1.89
CA THR A 135 -9.64 1.47 2.09
C THR A 135 -8.71 2.64 1.79
N ALA A 136 -9.00 3.41 0.73
CA ALA A 136 -8.24 4.61 0.38
C ALA A 136 -8.37 5.72 1.44
N SER A 137 -9.59 5.94 1.95
CA SER A 137 -9.84 6.86 3.06
C SER A 137 -9.09 6.43 4.32
N PHE A 138 -9.20 5.15 4.70
CA PHE A 138 -8.51 4.57 5.86
C PHE A 138 -6.99 4.72 5.75
N ARG A 139 -6.41 4.36 4.60
CA ARG A 139 -4.97 4.49 4.34
C ARG A 139 -4.51 5.94 4.50
N SER A 140 -5.28 6.89 3.98
CA SER A 140 -4.96 8.31 4.05
C SER A 140 -5.03 8.84 5.49
N SER A 141 -6.07 8.45 6.24
CA SER A 141 -6.21 8.77 7.68
C SER A 141 -5.06 8.17 8.50
N PHE A 142 -4.69 6.91 8.26
CA PHE A 142 -3.57 6.26 8.92
C PHE A 142 -2.24 6.99 8.67
N ARG A 143 -1.98 7.40 7.43
CA ARG A 143 -0.77 8.20 7.09
C ARG A 143 -0.79 9.57 7.77
N ALA A 144 -1.94 10.25 7.79
CA ALA A 144 -2.08 11.50 8.51
C ALA A 144 -1.80 11.33 10.02
N TRP A 145 -2.28 10.24 10.62
CA TRP A 145 -1.99 9.90 12.02
C TRP A 145 -0.50 9.65 12.28
N GLN A 146 0.19 8.92 11.39
CA GLN A 146 1.64 8.68 11.50
C GLN A 146 2.43 10.00 11.48
N ILE A 147 2.07 10.92 10.57
CA ILE A 147 2.72 12.24 10.45
C ILE A 147 2.42 13.10 11.68
N ARG A 148 1.16 13.15 12.13
CA ARG A 148 0.73 13.87 13.33
C ARG A 148 1.50 13.43 14.57
N ASN A 149 1.61 12.12 14.78
CA ASN A 149 2.23 11.56 15.97
C ASN A 149 3.74 11.39 15.86
N ARG A 150 4.34 11.72 14.71
CA ARG A 150 5.76 11.50 14.38
C ARG A 150 6.23 10.08 14.71
N ARG A 151 5.42 9.09 14.34
CA ARG A 151 5.67 7.68 14.65
C ARG A 151 5.37 6.80 13.43
N LEU A 152 6.28 5.88 13.14
CA LEU A 152 6.05 4.76 12.21
C LEU A 152 5.30 3.63 12.92
N GLY A 153 4.23 4.01 13.63
CA GLY A 153 3.44 3.10 14.44
C GLY A 153 2.70 2.07 13.60
N GLY A 154 2.42 0.92 14.20
CA GLY A 154 1.69 -0.17 13.57
C GLY A 154 0.18 0.07 13.56
N LEU A 155 -0.53 -0.71 12.74
CA LEU A 155 -2.00 -0.65 12.63
C LEU A 155 -2.70 -0.83 13.99
N LYS A 156 -2.13 -1.64 14.89
CA LYS A 156 -2.68 -1.88 16.25
C LYS A 156 -2.69 -0.61 17.10
N GLU A 157 -1.63 0.18 17.05
CA GLU A 157 -1.52 1.43 17.83
C GLU A 157 -2.50 2.48 17.33
N PHE A 158 -2.64 2.56 16.00
CA PHE A 158 -3.67 3.38 15.38
C PHE A 158 -5.06 2.93 15.82
N GLN A 159 -5.36 1.64 15.77
CA GLN A 159 -6.66 1.10 16.18
C GLN A 159 -7.00 1.37 17.65
N ASN A 160 -5.98 1.39 18.52
CA ASN A 160 -6.14 1.74 19.94
C ASN A 160 -6.35 3.24 20.17
N SER A 161 -6.00 4.09 19.20
CA SER A 161 -6.10 5.55 19.28
C SER A 161 -7.32 6.07 18.48
N ARG A 162 -8.51 5.52 18.76
CA ARG A 162 -9.75 5.82 18.00
C ARG A 162 -10.14 7.30 17.99
N ASP A 163 -9.86 7.98 19.10
CA ASP A 163 -10.03 9.42 19.27
C ASP A 163 -9.18 10.25 18.28
N GLN A 164 -8.13 9.65 17.70
CA GLN A 164 -7.21 10.29 16.77
C GLN A 164 -7.36 9.82 15.33
N TRP A 165 -8.35 8.98 15.02
CA TRP A 165 -8.61 8.53 13.64
C TRP A 165 -9.01 9.68 12.72
N TRP A 166 -9.74 10.65 13.26
CA TRP A 166 -10.17 11.79 12.48
C TRP A 166 -9.01 12.76 12.22
N PRO A 167 -8.74 13.14 10.95
CA PRO A 167 -7.69 14.09 10.63
C PRO A 167 -8.16 15.52 10.96
N VAL A 168 -7.89 15.94 12.20
CA VAL A 168 -8.17 17.29 12.71
C VAL A 168 -7.19 18.31 12.12
N GLU A 169 -7.58 19.59 12.04
CA GLU A 169 -6.63 20.63 11.68
C GLU A 169 -5.55 20.78 12.74
N ILE A 170 -4.30 20.76 12.28
CA ILE A 170 -3.13 20.97 13.12
C ILE A 170 -2.43 22.22 12.61
N PRO A 171 -2.09 23.19 13.47
CA PRO A 171 -1.38 24.37 13.03
C PRO A 171 0.09 24.03 12.68
N LYS A 172 0.68 24.84 11.80
CA LYS A 172 1.99 24.55 11.18
C LYS A 172 3.14 24.47 12.20
N ASP A 173 3.06 25.24 13.27
CA ASP A 173 4.01 25.29 14.39
C ASP A 173 4.18 23.96 15.14
N HIS A 174 3.14 23.10 15.13
CA HIS A 174 3.20 21.75 15.67
C HIS A 174 4.30 20.90 14.99
N PHE A 175 4.55 21.12 13.70
CA PHE A 175 5.55 20.36 12.94
C PHE A 175 6.98 20.90 13.15
N ALA A 176 7.11 22.18 13.48
CA ALA A 176 8.39 22.81 13.80
C ALA A 176 8.88 22.47 15.22
N SER A 177 7.96 22.35 16.19
CA SER A 177 8.29 22.10 17.60
C SER A 177 8.65 20.63 17.91
N GLY A 178 8.20 19.69 17.09
CA GLY A 178 8.41 18.25 17.28
C GLY A 178 9.88 17.79 17.23
N ALA A 179 10.81 18.61 16.74
CA ALA A 179 12.25 18.29 16.74
C ALA A 179 12.87 18.21 18.15
N LYS A 180 12.20 18.74 19.19
CA LYS A 180 12.75 18.80 20.56
C LYS A 180 12.10 17.83 21.56
N THR A 181 10.93 17.27 21.26
CA THR A 181 10.19 16.36 22.15
C THR A 181 10.50 14.90 21.82
N GLY A 182 11.77 14.53 21.97
CA GLY A 182 12.15 13.14 22.22
C GLY A 182 11.52 12.71 23.54
N ARG A 183 10.26 12.29 23.49
CA ARG A 183 9.55 11.68 24.62
C ARG A 183 10.42 10.50 25.04
N LYS A 184 11.09 10.63 26.19
CA LYS A 184 11.84 9.55 26.84
C LYS A 184 10.95 8.33 26.83
N VAL A 185 11.18 7.42 25.88
CA VAL A 185 10.59 6.09 25.91
C VAL A 185 11.11 5.53 27.21
N ALA A 186 10.22 5.42 28.19
CA ALA A 186 10.55 4.82 29.46
C ALA A 186 11.11 3.45 29.15
N THR A 187 12.44 3.33 29.18
CA THR A 187 13.14 2.06 29.22
C THR A 187 12.52 1.36 30.41
N ARG A 188 11.66 0.38 30.11
CA ARG A 188 11.05 -0.51 31.09
C ARG A 188 12.22 -1.18 31.79
N SER A 189 12.64 -0.58 32.90
CA SER A 189 13.70 -1.09 33.76
C SER A 189 13.32 -2.51 34.10
N LYS A 190 14.07 -3.47 33.53
CA LYS A 190 13.98 -4.87 33.92
C LYS A 190 14.29 -4.89 35.41
N LYS A 191 13.25 -5.04 36.22
CA LYS A 191 13.35 -5.27 37.67
C LYS A 191 14.38 -6.40 37.86
N PRO A 192 15.53 -6.16 38.53
CA PRO A 192 16.52 -7.21 38.71
C PRO A 192 15.88 -8.36 39.50
N ALA A 193 16.00 -9.56 38.95
CA ALA A 193 15.54 -10.78 39.59
C ALA A 193 16.20 -10.87 40.98
N GLY A 194 15.37 -10.94 42.02
CA GLY A 194 15.84 -11.05 43.40
C GLY A 194 16.73 -12.29 43.56
N LYS A 195 17.90 -12.08 44.16
CA LYS A 195 18.77 -13.16 44.63
C LYS A 195 18.00 -14.06 45.62
N PRO A 196 18.06 -15.39 45.49
CA PRO A 196 17.50 -16.28 46.50
C PRO A 196 18.29 -16.16 47.80
N ALA A 197 17.58 -15.94 48.91
CA ALA A 197 18.13 -15.92 50.25
C ALA A 197 18.68 -17.30 50.63
N LYS A 198 19.97 -17.35 51.03
CA LYS A 198 20.57 -18.51 51.68
C LYS A 198 19.84 -18.75 53.00
N LYS A 199 19.08 -19.85 53.11
CA LYS A 199 18.65 -20.38 54.41
C LYS A 199 19.89 -20.89 55.15
N GLY A 200 20.19 -20.24 56.27
CA GLY A 200 21.17 -20.72 57.23
C GLY A 200 20.70 -22.04 57.84
N ALA A 201 21.65 -22.96 57.96
CA ALA A 201 21.55 -24.14 58.79
C ALA A 201 21.49 -23.71 60.26
N SER A 202 20.56 -24.28 61.02
CA SER A 202 20.71 -24.39 62.47
C SER A 202 20.81 -25.87 62.82
N THR A 203 21.88 -26.15 63.57
CA THR A 203 22.22 -27.33 64.38
C THR A 203 21.04 -28.04 65.02
#